data_AF-A0A653J601-F1
#
_entry.id   AF-A0A653J601-F1
#
_cell.length_a   1.000
_cell.length_b   1.000
_cell.length_c   1.000
_cell.angle_alpha   90.00
_cell.angle_beta   90.00
_cell.angle_gamma   90.00
#
_symmetry.space_group_name_H-M   'P 1'
#
loop_
_entity.id
_entity.type
_entity.pdbx_description
1 polymer ?
#
loop_
_entity_poly.entity_id
_entity_poly.type
_entity_poly.pdbx_seq_one_letter_code
_entity_poly.pdbx_strand_id
1 'polypeptide(L)' 'MLLVIAALALTGCQKADNAPGPGGVTVGEARALDEAAQMIEARRPPPDLLAPSNTRWPATAPASDAAAPDAP' A
#
# COMPACT_ATOMS: atom_id res chain seq x y z
N MET A 1 -32.34 -20.92 -11.03
CA MET A 1 -31.78 -20.51 -9.72
C MET A 1 -30.28 -20.71 -9.59
N LEU A 2 -29.67 -21.78 -10.13
CA LEU A 2 -28.22 -22.03 -10.02
C LEU A 2 -27.32 -20.89 -10.56
N LEU A 3 -27.71 -20.28 -11.68
CA LEU A 3 -27.02 -19.12 -12.27
C LEU A 3 -26.99 -17.88 -11.36
N VAL A 4 -28.06 -17.65 -10.59
CA VAL A 4 -28.16 -16.50 -9.67
C VAL A 4 -27.22 -16.71 -8.47
N ILE A 5 -27.13 -17.94 -7.96
CA ILE A 5 -26.22 -18.31 -6.87
C ILE A 5 -24.75 -18.17 -7.31
N ALA A 6 -24.42 -18.57 -8.54
CA ALA A 6 -23.07 -18.42 -9.09
C ALA A 6 -22.67 -16.94 -9.24
N ALA A 7 -23.59 -16.07 -9.66
CA ALA A 7 -23.34 -14.63 -9.75
C ALA A 7 -23.10 -13.99 -8.37
N LEU A 8 -23.88 -14.40 -7.35
CA LEU A 8 -23.73 -13.93 -5.97
C LEU A 8 -22.41 -14.40 -5.33
N ALA A 9 -21.95 -15.61 -5.63
CA ALA A 9 -20.66 -16.12 -5.15
C ALA A 9 -19.47 -15.30 -5.70
N LEU A 10 -19.60 -14.76 -6.92
CA LEU A 10 -18.60 -13.84 -7.50
C LEU A 10 -18.58 -12.48 -6.80
N THR A 11 -19.73 -12.00 -6.29
CA THR A 11 -19.81 -10.77 -5.48
C THR A 11 -19.23 -10.93 -4.06
N GLY A 12 -19.08 -12.16 -3.57
CA GLY A 12 -18.40 -12.46 -2.29
C GLY A 12 -16.86 -12.50 -2.41
N CYS A 13 -16.33 -12.70 -3.62
CA CYS A 13 -14.93 -12.39 -3.95
C CYS A 13 -14.72 -10.89 -4.23
N GLN A 14 -15.79 -10.08 -4.23
CA GLN A 14 -15.68 -8.63 -4.15
C GLN A 14 -15.37 -8.29 -2.70
N LYS A 15 -14.07 -8.11 -2.44
CA LYS A 15 -13.51 -7.76 -1.15
C LYS A 15 -14.29 -6.55 -0.60
N ALA A 16 -14.90 -6.68 0.58
CA ALA A 16 -15.36 -5.52 1.31
C ALA A 16 -14.17 -4.55 1.42
N ASP A 17 -14.38 -3.24 1.24
CA ASP A 17 -13.28 -2.26 1.18
C ASP A 17 -12.37 -2.28 2.42
N ASN A 18 -12.84 -2.89 3.51
CA ASN A 18 -12.16 -3.07 4.80
C ASN A 18 -11.36 -4.38 4.93
N ALA A 19 -11.44 -5.31 3.97
CA ALA A 19 -10.68 -6.55 4.04
C ALA A 19 -9.24 -6.34 3.52
N PRO A 20 -8.20 -6.87 4.18
CA PRO A 20 -6.79 -6.54 3.87
C PRO A 20 -6.38 -6.99 2.48
N GLY A 21 -6.08 -6.07 1.57
CA GLY A 21 -5.61 -6.30 0.20
C GLY A 21 -4.18 -6.85 0.11
N PRO A 22 -3.68 -7.13 -1.11
CA PRO A 22 -2.28 -7.49 -1.30
C PRO A 22 -1.36 -6.37 -0.79
N GLY A 23 -0.40 -6.71 0.07
CA GLY A 23 0.40 -5.74 0.83
C GLY A 23 -0.12 -5.44 2.25
N GLY A 24 -1.20 -6.10 2.69
CA GLY A 24 -1.73 -5.97 4.06
C GLY A 24 -2.55 -4.70 4.31
N VAL A 25 -2.72 -3.85 3.28
CA VAL A 25 -3.50 -2.60 3.34
C VAL A 25 -4.90 -2.80 2.78
N THR A 26 -5.88 -2.16 3.39
CA THR A 26 -7.27 -2.10 2.90
C THR A 26 -7.38 -1.18 1.69
N VAL A 27 -8.49 -1.28 0.96
CA VAL A 27 -8.75 -0.39 -0.20
C VAL A 27 -8.88 1.06 0.27
N GLY A 28 -9.52 1.27 1.43
CA GLY A 28 -9.63 2.60 2.05
C GLY A 28 -8.28 3.19 2.44
N GLU A 29 -7.38 2.39 3.01
CA GLU A 29 -6.02 2.83 3.34
C GLU A 29 -5.22 3.17 2.09
N ALA A 30 -5.23 2.31 1.05
CA ALA A 30 -4.54 2.59 -0.21
C ALA A 30 -5.00 3.91 -0.83
N ARG A 31 -6.32 4.15 -0.85
CA ARG A 31 -6.92 5.40 -1.33
C ARG A 31 -6.45 6.62 -0.54
N ALA A 32 -6.39 6.52 0.79
CA ALA A 32 -5.90 7.60 1.64
C ALA A 32 -4.41 7.90 1.39
N LEU A 33 -3.59 6.88 1.14
CA LEU A 33 -2.19 7.05 0.74
C LEU A 33 -2.06 7.74 -0.63
N ASP A 34 -2.90 7.39 -1.60
CA ASP A 34 -2.91 8.01 -2.93
C ASP A 34 -3.32 9.49 -2.87
N GLU A 35 -4.30 9.84 -2.04
CA GLU A 35 -4.69 11.23 -1.80
C GLU A 35 -3.54 12.03 -1.17
N ALA A 36 -2.83 11.45 -0.19
CA ALA A 36 -1.66 12.08 0.42
C ALA A 36 -0.52 12.29 -0.61
N ALA A 37 -0.25 11.30 -1.47
CA ALA A 37 0.74 11.42 -2.52
C ALA A 37 0.41 12.55 -3.51
N GLN A 38 -0.87 12.68 -3.90
CA GLN A 38 -1.31 13.78 -4.76
C GLN A 38 -1.10 15.16 -4.11
N MET A 39 -1.33 15.30 -2.81
CA MET A 39 -1.07 16.56 -2.09
C MET A 39 0.42 16.93 -2.07
N ILE A 40 1.31 15.94 -2.02
CA ILE A 40 2.77 16.13 -2.09
C ILE A 40 3.17 16.58 -3.50
N GLU A 41 2.66 15.90 -4.53
CA GLU A 41 2.96 16.21 -5.93
C GLU A 41 2.44 17.61 -6.31
N ALA A 42 1.27 18.00 -5.81
CA ALA A 42 0.72 19.35 -6.00
C ALA A 42 1.64 20.46 -5.44
N ARG A 43 2.53 20.12 -4.50
CA ARG A 43 3.49 21.03 -3.86
C ARG A 43 4.92 20.78 -4.35
N ARG A 44 5.10 20.12 -5.50
CA ARG A 44 6.41 19.74 -6.00
C ARG A 44 7.31 20.97 -6.18
N PRO A 45 8.49 21.01 -5.53
CA PRO A 45 9.46 22.08 -5.70
C PRO A 45 10.02 22.14 -7.14
N PRO A 46 10.54 23.31 -7.58
CA PRO A 46 11.26 23.41 -8.84
C PRO A 46 12.45 22.44 -8.89
N PRO A 47 12.82 21.95 -10.09
CA PRO A 47 13.80 20.88 -10.27
C PRO A 47 15.19 21.21 -9.69
N ASP A 48 15.59 22.48 -9.70
CA ASP A 48 16.88 22.93 -9.16
C ASP A 48 17.02 22.67 -7.65
N LEU A 49 15.91 22.61 -6.92
CA LEU A 49 15.88 22.28 -5.49
C LEU A 49 15.85 20.78 -5.21
N LEU A 50 15.59 19.95 -6.24
CA LEU A 50 15.53 18.49 -6.14
C LEU A 50 16.90 17.84 -6.44
N ALA A 51 17.98 18.62 -6.47
CA ALA A 51 19.32 18.10 -6.66
C ALA A 51 19.60 16.97 -5.65
N PRO A 52 20.14 15.82 -6.10
CA PRO A 52 20.33 14.66 -5.25
C PRO A 52 21.23 15.02 -4.07
N SER A 53 20.67 14.97 -2.86
CA SER A 53 21.41 15.12 -1.64
C SER A 53 21.99 13.77 -1.22
N ASN A 54 23.25 13.76 -0.84
CA ASN A 54 23.97 12.64 -0.23
C ASN A 54 23.65 12.49 1.27
N THR A 55 22.50 13.01 1.71
CA THR A 55 22.01 12.89 3.08
C THR A 55 21.52 11.46 3.30
N ARG A 56 22.34 10.64 3.95
CA ARG A 56 21.95 9.30 4.40
C ARG A 56 21.01 9.43 5.61
N TRP A 57 19.81 8.87 5.47
CA TRP A 57 18.88 8.74 6.59
C TRP A 57 19.56 7.96 7.74
N PRO A 58 19.43 8.40 9.01
CA PRO A 58 20.06 7.72 10.13
C PRO A 58 19.52 6.30 10.26
N ALA A 59 20.43 5.32 10.24
CA ALA A 59 20.11 3.89 10.31
C ALA A 59 19.74 3.43 11.73
N THR A 60 18.84 4.15 12.40
CA THR A 60 18.29 3.78 13.72
C THR A 60 16.90 3.15 13.65
N ALA A 61 16.40 2.82 12.44
CA ALA A 61 15.32 1.85 12.34
C ALA A 61 15.87 0.48 12.77
N PRO A 62 15.22 -0.26 13.69
CA PRO A 62 15.61 -1.64 13.93
C PRO A 62 15.53 -2.36 12.58
N ALA A 63 16.66 -2.93 12.18
CA ALA A 63 16.76 -3.68 10.94
C ALA A 63 15.60 -4.66 10.91
N SER A 64 14.81 -4.62 9.83
CA SER A 64 13.86 -5.67 9.48
C SER A 64 14.62 -6.93 9.00
N ASP A 65 15.66 -7.30 9.75
CA ASP A 65 16.36 -8.57 9.72
C ASP A 65 16.03 -9.28 11.04
N ALA A 66 14.77 -9.69 11.16
CA ALA A 66 14.34 -10.67 12.14
C ALA A 66 13.10 -11.40 11.63
N ALA A 67 13.36 -12.60 11.12
CA ALA A 67 12.48 -13.78 11.08
C ALA A 67 11.37 -13.87 10.03
N ALA A 68 11.67 -14.62 8.96
CA ALA A 68 11.09 -15.96 8.87
C ALA A 68 12.23 -16.98 8.71
N PRO A 69 12.60 -17.75 9.75
CA PRO A 69 13.32 -19.00 9.50
C PRO A 69 12.39 -19.94 8.73
N ASP A 70 12.97 -20.65 7.76
CA ASP A 70 12.37 -21.80 7.09
C ASP A 70 11.63 -22.69 8.09
N ALA A 71 10.40 -23.08 7.74
CA ALA A 71 9.65 -24.11 8.41
C ALA A 71 9.15 -25.12 7.35
N PRO A 72 9.06 -26.41 7.72
CA PRO A 72 9.54 -27.56 6.94
C PRO A 72 8.76 -27.92 5.67
#